data_AF-A0A1G2L4F7-F1
#
_entry.id   AF-A0A1G2L4F7-F1
#
_cell.length_a   1.000
_cell.length_b   1.000
_cell.length_c   1.000
_cell.angle_alpha   90.00
_cell.angle_beta   90.00
_cell.angle_gamma   90.00
#
_symmetry.space_group_name_H-M   'P 1'
#
loop_
_entity.id
_entity.type
_entity.pdbx_description
1 polymer ?
#
loop_
_entity_poly.entity_id
_entity_poly.type
_entity_poly.pdbx_seq_one_letter_code
_entity_poly.pdbx_strand_id
1 'polypeptide(L)'
;MKLVYSGEPFPDEITKSMFLAGPTPRNDSAQSWRIPDALEILERLNYDGHAFIPEHRPGAGTCGDFDTHTYREWETAGLHRADKIVFWVPRELKTMPAFTTNVEWGAWRRSGKAVFGAPSGAPKTLYLKLEAEEFGVPQFTSLEETLAHAVTSLGNGARRTGGECFVPLHIWNTESFQQWYKNLVRTGNRLVEARVEWVVTSKKKNVSIPAWALRTKIFIAAENRTKEDVVISRRDISAVMLWKKRPNLLDSEIVLVKEFRNPARTADGFVHELPGGSTPKDGVNPLSVAVEEVLEETGVYFEPSRFTLLGSRQLAGTFSSHHAHLFSIHLTDCEYELYKSRVGHVCGNYEEGTERTVIEMKTLREIVNEKCADYATLGMILDVISE
;
A
#
# COMPACT_ATOMS: atom_id res chain seq x y z
N MET A 1 18.45 10.00 -19.56
CA MET A 1 18.33 10.38 -18.14
C MET A 1 18.26 11.89 -17.98
N LYS A 2 17.56 12.38 -16.95
CA LYS A 2 17.53 13.79 -16.52
C LYS A 2 18.11 13.92 -15.12
N LEU A 3 19.00 14.87 -14.86
CA LEU A 3 19.71 15.00 -13.59
C LEU A 3 19.23 16.23 -12.82
N VAL A 4 18.99 16.07 -11.52
CA VAL A 4 18.65 17.17 -10.60
C VAL A 4 19.64 17.12 -9.45
N TYR A 5 20.47 18.15 -9.32
CA TYR A 5 21.50 18.26 -8.29
C TYR A 5 20.98 18.99 -7.06
N SER A 6 21.72 18.88 -5.96
CA SER A 6 21.36 19.57 -4.71
C SER A 6 21.23 21.08 -4.92
N GLY A 7 20.16 21.66 -4.39
CA GLY A 7 19.81 23.08 -4.52
C GLY A 7 19.06 23.42 -5.82
N GLU A 8 18.94 22.49 -6.78
CA GLU A 8 18.16 22.72 -8.00
C GLU A 8 16.67 22.43 -7.78
N PRO A 9 15.75 23.15 -8.46
CA PRO A 9 14.33 22.89 -8.35
C PRO A 9 14.00 21.48 -8.86
N PHE A 10 13.13 20.77 -8.14
CA PHE A 10 12.59 19.50 -8.63
C PHE A 10 11.65 19.74 -9.82
N PRO A 11 11.57 18.80 -10.78
CA PRO A 11 10.70 18.93 -11.94
C PRO A 11 9.22 18.85 -11.54
N ASP A 12 8.39 19.68 -12.15
CA ASP A 12 6.94 19.65 -11.96
C ASP A 12 6.27 18.41 -12.57
N GLU A 13 6.97 17.71 -13.46
CA GLU A 13 6.52 16.49 -14.13
C GLU A 13 7.56 15.37 -14.04
N ILE A 14 7.13 14.17 -13.63
CA ILE A 14 7.97 12.96 -13.60
C ILE A 14 7.24 11.78 -14.23
N THR A 15 7.99 10.88 -14.87
CA THR A 15 7.49 9.55 -15.26
C THR A 15 8.00 8.48 -14.30
N LYS A 16 9.31 8.49 -14.06
CA LYS A 16 9.99 7.68 -13.05
C LYS A 16 11.19 8.43 -12.50
N SER A 17 11.49 8.22 -11.24
CA SER A 17 12.53 8.94 -10.53
C SER A 17 13.28 8.05 -9.54
N MET A 18 14.54 8.35 -9.29
CA MET A 18 15.29 7.73 -8.19
C MET A 18 16.14 8.75 -7.45
N PHE A 19 16.30 8.53 -6.15
CA PHE A 19 17.25 9.27 -5.32
C PHE A 19 18.49 8.41 -5.07
N LEU A 20 19.67 8.98 -5.30
CA LEU A 20 20.95 8.29 -5.10
C LEU A 20 21.44 8.56 -3.67
N ALA A 21 20.95 7.81 -2.70
CA ALA A 21 21.35 7.92 -1.30
C ALA A 21 22.66 7.16 -1.01
N GLY A 22 23.48 7.69 -0.10
CA GLY A 22 24.80 7.15 0.18
C GLY A 22 25.78 8.21 0.68
N PRO A 23 26.99 7.81 1.09
CA PRO A 23 28.00 8.77 1.50
C PRO A 23 28.41 9.67 0.34
N THR A 24 28.69 10.93 0.66
CA THR A 24 29.37 11.90 -0.21
C THR A 24 30.81 12.05 0.29
N PRO A 25 31.82 12.18 -0.59
CA PRO A 25 33.19 12.45 -0.18
C PRO A 25 33.31 13.66 0.75
N ARG A 26 34.09 13.54 1.83
CA ARG A 26 34.33 14.66 2.77
C ARG A 26 35.39 15.65 2.30
N ASN A 27 36.22 15.25 1.35
CA ASN A 27 37.30 16.02 0.77
C ASN A 27 37.72 15.39 -0.57
N ASP A 28 38.62 16.06 -1.28
CA ASP A 28 39.06 15.67 -2.62
C ASP A 28 39.90 14.37 -2.66
N SER A 29 40.21 13.75 -1.51
CA SER A 29 40.96 12.49 -1.47
C SER A 29 40.10 11.26 -1.79
N ALA A 30 38.78 11.41 -1.87
CA ALA A 30 37.87 10.35 -2.29
C ALA A 30 37.01 10.81 -3.46
N GLN A 31 36.82 9.92 -4.43
CA GLN A 31 35.92 10.14 -5.55
C GLN A 31 34.48 9.83 -5.16
N SER A 32 33.53 10.59 -5.71
CA SER A 32 32.12 10.25 -5.56
C SER A 32 31.83 8.98 -6.36
N TRP A 33 31.01 8.09 -5.80
CA TRP A 33 30.50 6.94 -6.53
C TRP A 33 29.32 7.30 -7.45
N ARG A 34 28.71 8.48 -7.25
CA ARG A 34 27.57 8.93 -8.05
C ARG A 34 28.05 9.39 -9.42
N ILE A 35 29.11 10.18 -9.43
CA ILE A 35 29.71 10.81 -10.60
C ILE A 35 31.19 10.36 -10.67
N PRO A 36 31.62 9.69 -11.76
CA PRO A 36 30.85 9.31 -12.94
C PRO A 36 30.14 7.94 -12.83
N ASP A 37 30.59 7.05 -11.95
CA ASP A 37 30.29 5.60 -12.01
C ASP A 37 28.78 5.26 -12.09
N ALA A 38 27.96 5.81 -11.18
CA ALA A 38 26.52 5.54 -11.19
C ALA A 38 25.83 6.10 -12.43
N LEU A 39 26.25 7.28 -12.93
CA LEU A 39 25.67 7.87 -14.13
C LEU A 39 26.00 7.06 -15.37
N GLU A 40 27.24 6.60 -15.52
CA GLU A 40 27.63 5.73 -16.63
C GLU A 40 26.88 4.40 -16.61
N ILE A 41 26.68 3.81 -15.43
CA ILE A 41 25.85 2.60 -15.28
C ILE A 41 24.40 2.90 -15.71
N LEU A 42 23.81 4.00 -15.26
CA LEU A 42 22.43 4.37 -15.60
C LEU A 42 22.27 4.64 -17.11
N GLU A 43 23.28 5.22 -17.75
CA GLU A 43 23.32 5.39 -19.21
C GLU A 43 23.36 4.04 -19.93
N ARG A 44 24.23 3.10 -19.51
CA ARG A 44 24.27 1.73 -20.08
C ARG A 44 22.95 0.97 -19.88
N LEU A 45 22.27 1.21 -18.76
CA LEU A 45 20.95 0.65 -18.47
C LEU A 45 19.80 1.34 -19.21
N ASN A 46 20.10 2.33 -20.07
CA ASN A 46 19.11 3.14 -20.80
C ASN A 46 18.08 3.83 -19.89
N TYR A 47 18.50 4.27 -18.70
CA TYR A 47 17.60 4.98 -17.81
C TYR A 47 17.22 6.35 -18.38
N ASP A 48 15.92 6.57 -18.58
CA ASP A 48 15.33 7.78 -19.18
C ASP A 48 14.53 8.62 -18.18
N GLY A 49 14.52 8.24 -16.90
CA GLY A 49 13.87 8.98 -15.81
C GLY A 49 14.71 10.11 -15.20
N HIS A 50 14.28 10.59 -14.04
CA HIS A 50 14.99 11.61 -13.25
C HIS A 50 15.87 10.98 -12.15
N ALA A 51 17.14 11.35 -12.09
CA ALA A 51 18.03 11.01 -11.00
C ALA A 51 18.25 12.25 -10.10
N PHE A 52 17.88 12.12 -8.82
CA PHE A 52 18.12 13.12 -7.79
C PHE A 52 19.46 12.83 -7.12
N ILE A 53 20.40 13.75 -7.27
CA ILE A 53 21.80 13.62 -6.85
C ILE A 53 22.04 14.58 -5.67
N PRO A 54 22.22 14.07 -4.44
CA PRO A 54 22.54 14.89 -3.26
C PRO A 54 24.02 15.29 -3.26
N GLU A 55 24.46 15.89 -4.36
CA GLU A 55 25.76 16.53 -4.54
C GLU A 55 25.55 17.79 -5.36
N HIS A 56 26.49 18.74 -5.29
CA HIS A 56 26.44 19.91 -6.16
C HIS A 56 26.73 19.52 -7.60
N ARG A 57 26.20 20.30 -8.55
CA ARG A 57 26.53 20.13 -9.96
C ARG A 57 28.04 20.28 -10.16
N PRO A 58 28.73 19.37 -10.89
CA PRO A 58 30.15 19.52 -11.20
C PRO A 58 30.44 20.90 -11.82
N GLY A 59 31.44 21.59 -11.29
CA GLY A 59 31.84 22.93 -11.74
C GLY A 59 30.98 24.07 -11.20
N ALA A 60 29.90 23.81 -10.46
CA ALA A 60 29.36 24.81 -9.56
C ALA A 60 30.41 25.04 -8.47
N GLY A 61 30.89 26.28 -8.29
CA GLY A 61 31.73 26.60 -7.13
C GLY A 61 31.02 26.11 -5.87
N THR A 62 31.75 25.54 -4.92
CA THR A 62 31.20 25.24 -3.59
C THR A 62 30.49 26.48 -3.13
N CYS A 63 29.17 26.46 -3.16
CA CYS A 63 28.41 27.67 -2.97
C CYS A 63 28.63 28.08 -1.52
N GLY A 64 29.54 29.05 -1.35
CA GLY A 64 29.79 29.69 -0.08
C GLY A 64 28.45 30.12 0.47
N ASP A 65 28.16 29.65 1.68
CA ASP A 65 26.97 29.97 2.45
C ASP A 65 25.64 29.35 1.97
N PHE A 66 25.64 28.12 1.43
CA PHE A 66 24.41 27.32 1.49
C PHE A 66 24.18 26.81 2.92
N ASP A 67 23.11 27.30 3.54
CA ASP A 67 22.64 26.87 4.85
C ASP A 67 22.46 25.33 4.88
N THR A 68 23.06 24.68 5.89
CA THR A 68 22.94 23.23 6.11
C THR A 68 21.48 22.80 6.24
N HIS A 69 20.60 23.70 6.68
CA HIS A 69 19.16 23.50 6.71
C HIS A 69 18.57 23.37 5.29
N THR A 70 18.91 24.28 4.38
CA THR A 70 18.41 24.24 2.99
C THR A 70 18.87 22.99 2.24
N TYR A 71 20.11 22.56 2.46
CA TYR A 71 20.64 21.32 1.88
C TYR A 71 19.84 20.10 2.36
N ARG A 72 19.59 20.01 3.67
CA ARG A 72 18.79 18.92 4.28
C ARG A 72 17.34 18.93 3.79
N GLU A 73 16.75 20.11 3.59
CA GLU A 73 15.39 20.24 3.07
C GLU A 73 15.27 19.70 1.65
N TRP A 74 16.24 20.02 0.78
CA TRP A 74 16.29 19.48 -0.58
C TRP A 74 16.43 17.96 -0.59
N GLU A 75 17.35 17.40 0.21
CA GLU A 75 17.51 15.94 0.33
C GLU A 75 16.22 15.26 0.80
N THR A 76 15.59 15.81 1.85
CA THR A 76 14.33 15.29 2.39
C THR A 76 13.22 15.33 1.35
N ALA A 77 13.09 16.43 0.60
CA ALA A 77 12.13 16.56 -0.48
C ALA A 77 12.40 15.56 -1.61
N GLY A 78 13.67 15.35 -1.98
CA GLY A 78 14.07 14.36 -2.98
C GLY A 78 13.71 12.93 -2.59
N LEU A 79 13.95 12.55 -1.33
CA LEU A 79 13.57 11.24 -0.78
C LEU A 79 12.03 11.03 -0.79
N HIS A 80 11.26 12.08 -0.46
CA HIS A 80 9.80 12.04 -0.54
C HIS A 80 9.30 11.90 -1.99
N ARG A 81 9.90 12.59 -2.95
CA ARG A 81 9.49 12.56 -4.37
C ARG A 81 9.93 11.31 -5.12
N ALA A 82 11.04 10.69 -4.73
CA ALA A 82 11.59 9.58 -5.48
C ALA A 82 10.68 8.35 -5.47
N ASP A 83 10.62 7.65 -6.60
CA ASP A 83 9.94 6.35 -6.72
C ASP A 83 10.76 5.22 -6.12
N LYS A 84 12.09 5.32 -6.27
CA LYS A 84 13.08 4.44 -5.66
C LYS A 84 14.17 5.23 -4.97
N ILE A 85 14.66 4.71 -3.85
CA ILE A 85 15.80 5.27 -3.12
C ILE A 85 16.90 4.23 -3.16
N VAL A 86 17.93 4.50 -3.95
CA VAL A 86 19.10 3.63 -4.07
C VAL A 86 20.07 4.00 -2.96
N PHE A 87 20.22 3.13 -1.97
CA PHE A 87 21.23 3.25 -0.93
C PHE A 87 22.47 2.46 -1.34
N TRP A 88 23.45 3.14 -1.95
CA TRP A 88 24.77 2.57 -2.17
C TRP A 88 25.72 3.03 -1.05
N VAL A 89 26.27 2.09 -0.30
CA VAL A 89 27.08 2.37 0.89
C VAL A 89 28.49 1.78 0.74
N PRO A 90 29.36 2.39 -0.10
CA PRO A 90 30.77 2.03 -0.24
C PRO A 90 31.57 2.64 0.93
N ARG A 91 31.18 2.27 2.16
CA ARG A 91 31.65 2.93 3.37
C ARG A 91 33.17 2.87 3.48
N GLU A 92 33.78 4.01 3.71
CA GLU A 92 35.18 4.13 4.13
C GLU A 92 35.21 5.11 5.32
N LEU A 93 35.75 4.68 6.45
CA LEU A 93 35.51 5.38 7.73
C LEU A 93 36.16 6.76 7.81
N LYS A 94 37.20 7.03 7.02
CA LYS A 94 37.91 8.30 6.99
C LYS A 94 37.25 9.28 6.03
N THR A 95 36.99 8.86 4.79
CA THR A 95 36.61 9.75 3.69
C THR A 95 35.12 9.71 3.36
N MET A 96 34.43 8.57 3.57
CA MET A 96 33.03 8.33 3.21
C MET A 96 32.28 7.47 4.26
N PRO A 97 32.16 7.93 5.53
CA PRO A 97 31.68 7.06 6.61
C PRO A 97 30.17 6.80 6.60
N ALA A 98 29.38 7.54 5.80
CA ALA A 98 27.94 7.33 5.63
C ALA A 98 27.13 7.41 6.94
N PHE A 99 27.43 8.38 7.81
CA PHE A 99 26.72 8.53 9.09
C PHE A 99 25.28 9.03 8.91
N THR A 100 25.07 10.09 8.12
CA THR A 100 23.72 10.59 7.78
C THR A 100 22.92 9.51 7.05
N THR A 101 23.57 8.76 6.15
CA THR A 101 22.95 7.64 5.43
C THR A 101 22.36 6.58 6.36
N ASN A 102 22.90 6.36 7.56
CA ASN A 102 22.30 5.44 8.53
C ASN A 102 20.93 5.94 9.01
N VAL A 103 20.80 7.25 9.23
CA VAL A 103 19.54 7.87 9.67
C VAL A 103 18.50 7.80 8.55
N GLU A 104 18.90 8.14 7.32
CA GLU A 104 18.04 8.02 6.14
C GLU A 104 17.60 6.58 5.90
N TRP A 105 18.54 5.62 6.00
CA TRP A 105 18.23 4.19 5.90
C TRP A 105 17.16 3.78 6.92
N GLY A 106 17.34 4.16 8.19
CA GLY A 106 16.40 3.88 9.26
C GLY A 106 15.00 4.42 8.97
N ALA A 107 14.91 5.62 8.38
CA ALA A 107 13.65 6.26 8.01
C ALA A 107 12.97 5.61 6.79
N TRP A 108 13.74 5.15 5.80
CA TRP A 108 13.21 4.80 4.47
C TRP A 108 13.16 3.31 4.14
N ARG A 109 13.82 2.44 4.90
CA ARG A 109 13.86 0.99 4.63
C ARG A 109 12.47 0.32 4.56
N ARG A 110 11.46 0.86 5.27
CA ARG A 110 10.07 0.33 5.28
C ARG A 110 9.13 1.00 4.28
N SER A 111 9.63 1.94 3.47
CA SER A 111 8.80 2.74 2.57
C SER A 111 8.36 2.03 1.29
N GLY A 112 8.89 0.84 1.00
CA GLY A 112 8.74 0.18 -0.31
C GLY A 112 9.60 0.78 -1.44
N LYS A 113 10.29 1.90 -1.18
CA LYS A 113 11.15 2.60 -2.15
C LYS A 113 12.60 2.15 -2.12
N ALA A 114 13.08 1.64 -0.98
CA ALA A 114 14.50 1.40 -0.76
C ALA A 114 15.03 0.22 -1.60
N VAL A 115 16.27 0.37 -2.09
CA VAL A 115 17.12 -0.69 -2.65
C VAL A 115 18.48 -0.52 -2.01
N PHE A 116 19.05 -1.59 -1.45
CA PHE A 116 20.31 -1.53 -0.72
C PHE A 116 21.46 -2.16 -1.51
N GLY A 117 22.63 -1.53 -1.45
CA GLY A 117 23.86 -2.13 -1.93
C GLY A 117 25.08 -1.67 -1.14
N ALA A 118 26.02 -2.58 -0.93
CA ALA A 118 27.32 -2.23 -0.36
C ALA A 118 28.38 -3.25 -0.80
N PRO A 119 29.63 -2.82 -1.09
CA PRO A 119 30.73 -3.74 -1.31
C PRO A 119 30.84 -4.78 -0.19
N SER A 120 31.19 -6.02 -0.51
CA SER A 120 31.28 -7.11 0.48
C SER A 120 32.20 -6.77 1.66
N GLY A 121 33.28 -6.04 1.41
CA GLY A 121 34.25 -5.59 2.41
C GLY A 121 33.93 -4.27 3.10
N ALA A 122 32.80 -3.62 2.81
CA ALA A 122 32.46 -2.33 3.42
C ALA A 122 32.31 -2.48 4.95
N PRO A 123 33.11 -1.75 5.76
CA PRO A 123 33.08 -1.87 7.21
C PRO A 123 31.72 -1.44 7.77
N LYS A 124 31.31 -2.07 8.88
CA LYS A 124 30.16 -1.65 9.71
C LYS A 124 28.81 -1.59 8.96
N THR A 125 28.62 -2.31 7.86
CA THR A 125 27.33 -2.37 7.15
C THR A 125 26.45 -3.57 7.53
N LEU A 126 26.90 -4.45 8.43
CA LEU A 126 26.19 -5.68 8.81
C LEU A 126 24.76 -5.40 9.31
N TYR A 127 24.59 -4.38 10.15
CA TYR A 127 23.27 -4.04 10.69
C TYR A 127 22.30 -3.60 9.59
N LEU A 128 22.76 -2.82 8.62
CA LEU A 128 21.95 -2.39 7.47
C LEU A 128 21.49 -3.59 6.62
N LYS A 129 22.37 -4.59 6.44
CA LYS A 129 22.07 -5.83 5.73
C LYS A 129 21.03 -6.70 6.45
N LEU A 130 21.17 -6.86 7.77
CA LEU A 130 20.20 -7.60 8.59
C LEU A 130 18.82 -6.93 8.56
N GLU A 131 18.77 -5.61 8.67
CA GLU A 131 17.51 -4.86 8.54
C GLU A 131 16.91 -5.02 7.14
N ALA A 132 17.72 -4.91 6.08
CA ALA A 132 17.23 -5.13 4.73
C ALA A 132 16.64 -6.54 4.55
N GLU A 133 17.21 -7.56 5.17
CA GLU A 133 16.68 -8.94 5.14
C GLU A 133 15.37 -9.05 5.92
N GLU A 134 15.30 -8.49 7.12
CA GLU A 134 14.11 -8.49 7.98
C GLU A 134 12.89 -7.90 7.26
N PHE A 135 13.07 -6.76 6.59
CA PHE A 135 12.02 -6.00 5.90
C PHE A 135 11.87 -6.35 4.41
N GLY A 136 12.65 -7.31 3.89
CA GLY A 136 12.58 -7.73 2.49
C GLY A 136 13.03 -6.66 1.48
N VAL A 137 13.91 -5.75 1.89
CA VAL A 137 14.54 -4.77 0.98
C VAL A 137 15.54 -5.51 0.08
N PRO A 138 15.51 -5.32 -1.25
CA PRO A 138 16.49 -5.92 -2.17
C PRO A 138 17.92 -5.49 -1.82
N GLN A 139 18.85 -6.45 -1.81
CA GLN A 139 20.26 -6.25 -1.42
C GLN A 139 21.22 -6.75 -2.49
N PHE A 140 22.28 -5.98 -2.74
CA PHE A 140 23.32 -6.33 -3.71
C PHE A 140 24.72 -5.99 -3.20
N THR A 141 25.74 -6.60 -3.80
CA THR A 141 27.15 -6.38 -3.44
C THR A 141 27.90 -5.49 -4.42
N SER A 142 27.27 -5.11 -5.54
CA SER A 142 27.81 -4.20 -6.55
C SER A 142 26.88 -3.02 -6.85
N LEU A 143 27.46 -1.89 -7.24
CA LEU A 143 26.70 -0.69 -7.65
C LEU A 143 25.83 -0.99 -8.87
N GLU A 144 26.36 -1.75 -9.83
CA GLU A 144 25.69 -2.11 -11.07
C GLU A 144 24.43 -2.95 -10.83
N GLU A 145 24.49 -4.00 -10.02
CA GLU A 145 23.31 -4.80 -9.68
C GLU A 145 22.27 -3.98 -8.89
N THR A 146 22.73 -3.10 -8.00
CA THR A 146 21.85 -2.23 -7.20
C THR A 146 21.04 -1.30 -8.11
N LEU A 147 21.72 -0.63 -9.06
CA LEU A 147 21.10 0.27 -10.02
C LEU A 147 20.24 -0.49 -11.04
N ALA A 148 20.71 -1.64 -11.53
CA ALA A 148 19.95 -2.49 -12.45
C ALA A 148 18.61 -2.91 -11.83
N HIS A 149 18.61 -3.36 -10.58
CA HIS A 149 17.38 -3.69 -9.88
C HIS A 149 16.44 -2.50 -9.75
N ALA A 150 16.97 -1.32 -9.37
CA ALA A 150 16.19 -0.10 -9.26
C ALA A 150 15.54 0.26 -10.60
N VAL A 151 16.30 0.27 -11.71
CA VAL A 151 15.79 0.54 -13.06
C VAL A 151 14.72 -0.46 -13.48
N THR A 152 14.98 -1.77 -13.33
CA THR A 152 14.01 -2.82 -13.66
C THR A 152 12.71 -2.66 -12.86
N SER A 153 12.82 -2.36 -11.57
CA SER A 153 11.65 -2.21 -10.69
C SER A 153 10.78 -0.97 -11.01
N LEU A 154 11.36 0.06 -11.63
CA LEU A 154 10.63 1.25 -12.08
C LEU A 154 9.87 1.00 -13.39
N GLY A 155 10.34 0.04 -14.21
CA GLY A 155 9.76 -0.28 -15.51
C GLY A 155 9.59 0.97 -16.40
N ASN A 156 8.43 1.08 -17.02
CA ASN A 156 8.08 2.24 -17.88
C ASN A 156 7.71 3.50 -17.08
N GLY A 157 7.48 3.39 -15.77
CA GLY A 157 6.96 4.48 -14.95
C GLY A 157 5.53 4.89 -15.30
N ALA A 158 5.10 6.03 -14.78
CA ALA A 158 3.80 6.64 -15.00
C ALA A 158 3.93 8.16 -14.89
N ARG A 159 3.45 8.87 -15.93
CA ARG A 159 3.48 10.34 -15.97
C ARG A 159 2.64 10.91 -14.84
N ARG A 160 3.24 11.80 -14.07
CA ARG A 160 2.67 12.49 -12.90
C ARG A 160 3.11 13.94 -12.89
N THR A 161 2.24 14.82 -12.40
CA THR A 161 2.45 16.28 -12.36
C THR A 161 2.10 16.88 -11.00
N GLY A 162 2.79 17.97 -10.63
CA GLY A 162 2.50 18.72 -9.39
C GLY A 162 2.56 17.84 -8.14
N GLY A 163 1.45 17.75 -7.40
CA GLY A 163 1.35 16.96 -6.17
C GLY A 163 1.42 15.44 -6.40
N GLU A 164 1.10 14.97 -7.60
CA GLU A 164 1.20 13.55 -7.98
C GLU A 164 2.66 13.06 -7.95
N CYS A 165 3.62 13.97 -8.19
CA CYS A 165 5.05 13.66 -8.17
C CYS A 165 5.58 13.24 -6.79
N PHE A 166 4.77 13.39 -5.73
CA PHE A 166 5.10 12.94 -4.38
C PHE A 166 4.58 11.52 -4.07
N VAL A 167 3.71 10.97 -4.92
CA VAL A 167 3.16 9.61 -4.75
C VAL A 167 4.08 8.65 -5.49
N PRO A 168 4.79 7.73 -4.80
CA PRO A 168 5.72 6.83 -5.47
C PRO A 168 4.98 5.83 -6.36
N LEU A 169 5.64 5.40 -7.46
CA LEU A 169 5.04 4.54 -8.49
C LEU A 169 4.33 3.30 -7.94
N HIS A 170 4.93 2.64 -6.94
CA HIS A 170 4.36 1.42 -6.39
C HIS A 170 2.99 1.67 -5.75
N ILE A 171 2.76 2.81 -5.09
CA ILE A 171 1.43 3.20 -4.57
C ILE A 171 0.56 3.74 -5.71
N TRP A 172 1.11 4.59 -6.58
CA TRP A 172 0.40 5.18 -7.72
C TRP A 172 -0.27 4.12 -8.58
N ASN A 173 0.41 2.99 -8.81
CA ASN A 173 -0.10 1.91 -9.66
C ASN A 173 -1.14 1.01 -8.96
N THR A 174 -1.39 1.18 -7.66
CA THR A 174 -2.42 0.39 -6.98
C THR A 174 -3.82 0.82 -7.40
N GLU A 175 -4.72 -0.14 -7.55
CA GLU A 175 -6.11 0.13 -7.86
C GLU A 175 -6.77 1.00 -6.78
N SER A 176 -6.49 0.70 -5.50
CA SER A 176 -7.05 1.44 -4.36
C SER A 176 -6.63 2.91 -4.32
N PHE A 177 -5.40 3.25 -4.74
CA PHE A 177 -4.99 4.64 -4.93
C PHE A 177 -5.69 5.27 -6.13
N GLN A 178 -5.72 4.58 -7.27
CA GLN A 178 -6.31 5.13 -8.49
C GLN A 178 -7.81 5.40 -8.34
N GLN A 179 -8.56 4.55 -7.64
CA GLN A 179 -9.99 4.77 -7.36
C GLN A 179 -10.20 6.02 -6.48
N TRP A 180 -9.47 6.13 -5.37
CA TRP A 180 -9.50 7.31 -4.50
C TRP A 180 -9.12 8.59 -5.26
N TYR A 181 -8.02 8.54 -6.02
CA TYR A 181 -7.49 9.68 -6.74
C TYR A 181 -8.42 10.15 -7.86
N LYS A 182 -9.01 9.22 -8.63
CA LYS A 182 -10.02 9.55 -9.64
C LYS A 182 -11.22 10.27 -9.02
N ASN A 183 -11.68 9.83 -7.85
CA ASN A 183 -12.78 10.52 -7.15
C ASN A 183 -12.37 11.92 -6.66
N LEU A 184 -11.14 12.06 -6.12
CA LEU A 184 -10.57 13.34 -5.71
C LEU A 184 -10.59 14.34 -6.87
N VAL A 185 -10.03 13.97 -8.03
CA VAL A 185 -9.97 14.84 -9.21
C VAL A 185 -11.35 15.10 -9.78
N ARG A 186 -12.21 14.08 -9.88
CA ARG A 186 -13.59 14.22 -10.39
C ARG A 186 -14.41 15.23 -9.60
N THR A 187 -14.17 15.33 -8.30
CA THR A 187 -14.86 16.29 -7.41
C THR A 187 -14.21 17.69 -7.42
N GLY A 188 -13.24 17.93 -8.31
CA GLY A 188 -12.53 19.19 -8.45
C GLY A 188 -11.40 19.39 -7.45
N ASN A 189 -11.18 18.45 -6.53
CA ASN A 189 -10.11 18.54 -5.54
C ASN A 189 -8.76 18.19 -6.18
N ARG A 190 -7.67 18.69 -5.59
CA ARG A 190 -6.32 18.50 -6.13
C ARG A 190 -5.35 18.05 -5.04
N LEU A 191 -4.57 17.01 -5.35
CA LEU A 191 -3.43 16.62 -4.53
C LEU A 191 -2.32 17.67 -4.67
N VAL A 192 -1.89 18.24 -3.55
CA VAL A 192 -0.83 19.26 -3.50
C VAL A 192 0.50 18.64 -3.09
N GLU A 193 0.48 17.75 -2.08
CA GLU A 193 1.66 17.04 -1.57
C GLU A 193 1.23 15.68 -1.01
N ALA A 194 2.14 14.71 -1.02
CA ALA A 194 1.96 13.42 -0.36
C ALA A 194 3.27 12.96 0.32
N ARG A 195 3.15 12.16 1.38
CA ARG A 195 4.29 11.48 2.03
C ARG A 195 3.85 10.09 2.45
N VAL A 196 4.71 9.10 2.20
CA VAL A 196 4.45 7.72 2.62
C VAL A 196 4.62 7.63 4.13
N GLU A 197 3.56 7.24 4.83
CA GLU A 197 3.60 6.93 6.27
C GLU A 197 3.95 5.45 6.47
N TRP A 198 3.27 4.57 5.74
CA TRP A 198 3.60 3.15 5.69
C TRP A 198 2.99 2.47 4.45
N VAL A 199 3.56 1.33 4.10
CA VAL A 199 3.03 0.38 3.11
C VAL A 199 3.13 -1.01 3.71
N VAL A 200 2.14 -1.85 3.44
CA VAL A 200 2.26 -3.28 3.71
C VAL A 200 2.89 -3.92 2.48
N THR A 201 4.01 -4.60 2.69
CA THR A 201 4.71 -5.37 1.66
C THR A 201 4.69 -6.84 2.03
N SER A 202 4.28 -7.71 1.11
CA SER A 202 4.41 -9.16 1.30
C SER A 202 5.85 -9.61 1.03
N LYS A 203 6.38 -10.52 1.85
CA LYS A 203 7.67 -11.19 1.60
C LYS A 203 7.61 -12.15 0.40
N LYS A 204 6.40 -12.58 0.00
CA LYS A 204 6.21 -13.48 -1.14
C LYS A 204 6.38 -12.70 -2.45
N LYS A 205 7.17 -13.25 -3.38
CA LYS A 205 7.47 -12.67 -4.70
C LYS A 205 6.19 -12.52 -5.53
N ASN A 206 5.56 -11.35 -5.46
CA ASN A 206 4.84 -10.64 -6.53
C ASN A 206 4.02 -9.49 -5.91
N VAL A 207 4.61 -8.29 -6.06
CA VAL A 207 4.11 -6.91 -6.02
C VAL A 207 2.60 -6.72 -5.90
N SER A 208 2.02 -7.10 -4.77
CA SER A 208 0.68 -6.69 -4.37
C SER A 208 0.84 -5.88 -3.08
N ILE A 209 0.50 -4.60 -3.12
CA ILE A 209 0.43 -3.75 -1.93
C ILE A 209 -1.00 -3.87 -1.39
N PRO A 210 -1.27 -4.69 -0.37
CA PRO A 210 -2.62 -4.88 0.14
C PRO A 210 -3.17 -3.62 0.81
N ALA A 211 -2.30 -2.82 1.43
CA ALA A 211 -2.68 -1.59 2.12
C ALA A 211 -1.54 -0.56 2.17
N TRP A 212 -1.90 0.71 2.25
CA TRP A 212 -0.97 1.85 2.33
C TRP A 212 -1.59 3.01 3.11
N ALA A 213 -0.73 3.88 3.63
CA ALA A 213 -1.12 5.17 4.18
C ALA A 213 -0.24 6.30 3.64
N LEU A 214 -0.90 7.38 3.20
CA LEU A 214 -0.26 8.60 2.75
C LEU A 214 -0.70 9.76 3.64
N ARG A 215 0.25 10.53 4.18
CA ARG A 215 -0.05 11.89 4.64
C ARG A 215 -0.17 12.76 3.42
N THR A 216 -1.30 13.43 3.26
CA THR A 216 -1.63 14.21 2.07
C THR A 216 -1.94 15.64 2.43
N LYS A 217 -1.64 16.53 1.49
CA LYS A 217 -2.11 17.91 1.48
C LYS A 217 -3.02 18.05 0.27
N ILE A 218 -4.28 18.35 0.51
CA ILE A 218 -5.33 18.38 -0.52
C ILE A 218 -5.94 19.77 -0.59
N PHE A 219 -6.00 20.35 -1.78
CA PHE A 219 -6.80 21.52 -2.05
C PHE A 219 -8.25 21.08 -2.30
N ILE A 220 -9.17 21.62 -1.50
CA ILE A 220 -10.60 21.31 -1.53
C ILE A 220 -11.31 22.43 -2.30
N ALA A 221 -11.76 22.13 -3.52
CA ALA A 221 -12.28 23.16 -4.42
C ALA A 221 -13.55 23.82 -3.89
N ALA A 222 -14.48 23.02 -3.35
CA ALA A 222 -15.75 23.51 -2.81
C ALA A 222 -15.58 24.45 -1.60
N GLU A 223 -14.45 24.35 -0.89
CA GLU A 223 -14.16 25.13 0.33
C GLU A 223 -13.08 26.19 0.11
N ASN A 224 -12.45 26.22 -1.07
CA ASN A 224 -11.31 27.08 -1.40
C ASN A 224 -10.22 27.11 -0.31
N ARG A 225 -9.86 25.94 0.22
CA ARG A 225 -8.82 25.81 1.25
C ARG A 225 -8.02 24.53 1.06
N THR A 226 -6.92 24.44 1.78
CA THR A 226 -6.12 23.23 1.86
C THR A 226 -6.38 22.50 3.18
N LYS A 227 -6.40 21.17 3.15
CA LYS A 227 -6.44 20.31 4.33
C LYS A 227 -5.27 19.34 4.28
N GLU A 228 -4.63 19.15 5.43
CA GLU A 228 -3.64 18.09 5.63
C GLU A 228 -4.27 16.98 6.47
N ASP A 229 -4.20 15.74 5.98
CA ASP A 229 -4.71 14.57 6.68
C ASP A 229 -4.08 13.28 6.15
N VAL A 230 -4.27 12.17 6.87
CA VAL A 230 -3.82 10.85 6.43
C VAL A 230 -4.94 10.17 5.65
N VAL A 231 -4.60 9.65 4.47
CA VAL A 231 -5.45 8.75 3.70
C VAL A 231 -4.91 7.34 3.88
N ILE A 232 -5.76 6.44 4.38
CA ILE A 232 -5.46 5.01 4.53
C ILE A 232 -6.33 4.25 3.55
N SER A 233 -5.73 3.37 2.76
CA SER A 233 -6.50 2.51 1.86
C SER A 233 -5.98 1.09 1.88
N ARG A 234 -6.88 0.18 1.55
CA ARG A 234 -6.60 -1.22 1.23
C ARG A 234 -7.33 -1.57 -0.05
N ARG A 235 -7.16 -2.80 -0.50
CA ARG A 235 -8.00 -3.37 -1.56
C ARG A 235 -9.45 -3.44 -1.12
N ASP A 236 -10.34 -3.14 -2.05
CA ASP A 236 -11.78 -3.35 -1.86
C ASP A 236 -12.08 -4.81 -1.53
N ILE A 237 -13.22 -5.01 -0.85
CA ILE A 237 -13.71 -6.35 -0.52
C ILE A 237 -14.99 -6.66 -1.28
N SER A 238 -15.30 -7.94 -1.43
CA SER A 238 -16.67 -8.40 -1.73
C SER A 238 -17.28 -8.98 -0.47
N ALA A 239 -18.53 -8.65 -0.17
CA ALA A 239 -19.27 -9.17 0.98
C ALA A 239 -20.62 -9.73 0.53
N VAL A 240 -21.04 -10.86 1.10
CA VAL A 240 -22.21 -11.60 0.60
C VAL A 240 -23.20 -11.88 1.72
N MET A 241 -24.41 -11.33 1.61
CA MET A 241 -25.52 -11.68 2.50
C MET A 241 -26.23 -12.94 1.99
N LEU A 242 -25.92 -14.07 2.62
CA LEU A 242 -26.65 -15.33 2.47
C LEU A 242 -27.81 -15.34 3.47
N TRP A 243 -29.06 -15.38 3.00
CA TRP A 243 -30.20 -15.20 3.92
C TRP A 243 -31.49 -15.90 3.52
N LYS A 244 -32.33 -16.14 4.51
CA LYS A 244 -33.70 -16.63 4.37
C LYS A 244 -34.68 -15.54 4.78
N LYS A 245 -35.37 -14.95 3.80
CA LYS A 245 -36.40 -13.93 4.05
C LYS A 245 -37.62 -14.55 4.75
N ARG A 246 -38.06 -13.95 5.84
CA ARG A 246 -39.32 -14.27 6.54
C ARG A 246 -40.34 -13.13 6.37
N PRO A 247 -41.65 -13.39 6.56
CA PRO A 247 -42.67 -12.35 6.47
C PRO A 247 -42.41 -11.17 7.41
N ASN A 248 -41.93 -11.48 8.63
CA ASN A 248 -41.35 -10.49 9.52
C ASN A 248 -39.85 -10.43 9.28
N LEU A 249 -39.36 -9.29 8.79
CA LEU A 249 -37.96 -9.11 8.42
C LEU A 249 -37.00 -9.32 9.61
N LEU A 250 -37.42 -8.96 10.82
CA LEU A 250 -36.63 -9.19 12.04
C LEU A 250 -36.38 -10.67 12.32
N ASP A 251 -37.25 -11.55 11.83
CA ASP A 251 -37.14 -12.99 12.03
C ASP A 251 -36.40 -13.66 10.86
N SER A 252 -35.95 -12.88 9.85
CA SER A 252 -35.15 -13.41 8.75
C SER A 252 -33.79 -13.86 9.25
N GLU A 253 -33.38 -15.06 8.86
CA GLU A 253 -32.10 -15.65 9.24
C GLU A 253 -31.00 -15.28 8.23
N ILE A 254 -29.86 -14.84 8.76
CA ILE A 254 -28.66 -14.46 8.02
C ILE A 254 -27.51 -15.39 8.43
N VAL A 255 -26.75 -15.86 7.45
CA VAL A 255 -25.49 -16.57 7.70
C VAL A 255 -24.39 -15.54 7.90
N LEU A 256 -23.64 -15.69 8.99
CA LEU A 256 -22.45 -14.91 9.32
C LEU A 256 -21.24 -15.85 9.40
N VAL A 257 -20.06 -15.26 9.34
CA VAL A 257 -18.79 -15.91 9.68
C VAL A 257 -18.21 -15.25 10.91
N LYS A 258 -17.74 -16.07 11.85
CA LYS A 258 -17.00 -15.62 13.02
C LYS A 258 -15.51 -15.90 12.84
N GLU A 259 -14.69 -14.87 12.98
CA GLU A 259 -13.24 -14.97 12.85
C GLU A 259 -12.51 -14.12 13.89
N PHE A 260 -11.36 -14.61 14.37
CA PHE A 260 -10.46 -13.81 15.17
C PHE A 260 -9.77 -12.77 14.28
N ARG A 261 -10.03 -11.49 14.53
CA ARG A 261 -9.31 -10.40 13.89
C ARG A 261 -8.58 -9.60 14.98
N ASN A 262 -7.30 -9.29 14.78
CA ASN A 262 -6.51 -8.47 15.71
C ASN A 262 -7.19 -7.19 16.23
N PRO A 263 -7.97 -6.42 15.43
CA PRO A 263 -8.65 -5.23 15.91
C PRO A 263 -9.96 -5.49 16.66
N ALA A 264 -10.40 -6.75 16.82
CA ALA A 264 -11.68 -7.09 17.45
C ALA A 264 -11.77 -6.51 18.87
N ARG A 265 -12.80 -5.71 19.09
CA ARG A 265 -13.18 -5.16 20.40
C ARG A 265 -14.62 -5.54 20.74
N THR A 266 -14.96 -6.79 20.47
CA THR A 266 -16.23 -7.43 20.78
C THR A 266 -16.14 -8.15 22.11
N ALA A 267 -17.27 -8.63 22.64
CA ALA A 267 -17.33 -9.26 23.96
C ALA A 267 -16.55 -10.59 24.03
N ASP A 268 -16.44 -11.30 22.91
CA ASP A 268 -15.74 -12.59 22.81
C ASP A 268 -14.37 -12.48 22.13
N GLY A 269 -14.02 -11.31 21.58
CA GLY A 269 -12.77 -11.07 20.87
C GLY A 269 -12.78 -11.52 19.40
N PHE A 270 -13.95 -11.81 18.83
CA PHE A 270 -14.12 -12.19 17.43
C PHE A 270 -14.94 -11.16 16.65
N VAL A 271 -14.70 -11.05 15.34
CA VAL A 271 -15.56 -10.30 14.43
C VAL A 271 -16.61 -11.25 13.88
N HIS A 272 -17.86 -10.77 13.81
CA HIS A 272 -18.98 -11.48 13.20
C HIS A 272 -19.42 -10.69 11.97
N GLU A 273 -19.08 -11.18 10.78
CA GLU A 273 -19.25 -10.47 9.52
C GLU A 273 -20.00 -11.31 8.47
N LEU A 274 -20.45 -10.65 7.40
CA LEU A 274 -20.90 -11.39 6.21
C LEU A 274 -19.69 -12.11 5.59
N PRO A 275 -19.85 -13.30 5.01
CA PRO A 275 -18.75 -13.93 4.30
C PRO A 275 -18.23 -13.01 3.19
N GLY A 276 -16.91 -12.89 3.09
CA GLY A 276 -16.29 -11.92 2.21
C GLY A 276 -14.83 -11.59 2.51
N GLY A 277 -14.17 -11.04 1.50
CA GLY A 277 -12.75 -10.73 1.57
C GLY A 277 -12.24 -10.01 0.34
N SER A 278 -10.92 -10.01 0.14
CA SER A 278 -10.26 -9.28 -0.95
C SER A 278 -9.22 -10.15 -1.64
N THR A 279 -9.05 -9.95 -2.95
CA THR A 279 -8.06 -10.69 -3.72
C THR A 279 -6.71 -9.97 -3.80
N PRO A 280 -5.57 -10.68 -3.82
CA PRO A 280 -4.24 -10.10 -4.07
C PRO A 280 -3.96 -9.80 -5.56
N LYS A 281 -4.86 -10.21 -6.47
CA LYS A 281 -4.76 -9.93 -7.91
C LYS A 281 -5.51 -8.65 -8.26
N ASP A 282 -4.94 -7.84 -9.15
CA ASP A 282 -5.58 -6.61 -9.61
C ASP A 282 -6.54 -6.90 -10.78
N GLY A 283 -7.61 -6.10 -10.92
CA GLY A 283 -8.55 -6.21 -12.04
C GLY A 283 -9.46 -7.46 -12.02
N VAL A 284 -9.56 -8.15 -10.89
CA VAL A 284 -10.50 -9.27 -10.71
C VAL A 284 -11.91 -8.72 -10.53
N ASN A 285 -12.89 -9.35 -11.15
CA ASN A 285 -14.29 -9.00 -10.98
C ASN A 285 -14.73 -9.24 -9.51
N PRO A 286 -15.35 -8.26 -8.83
CA PRO A 286 -15.86 -8.44 -7.47
C PRO A 286 -16.79 -9.65 -7.28
N LEU A 287 -17.55 -10.04 -8.30
CA LEU A 287 -18.39 -11.24 -8.25
C LEU A 287 -17.56 -12.53 -8.15
N SER A 288 -16.42 -12.59 -8.85
CA SER A 288 -15.52 -13.75 -8.75
C SER A 288 -14.95 -13.87 -7.34
N VAL A 289 -14.57 -12.74 -6.73
CA VAL A 289 -14.14 -12.69 -5.32
C VAL A 289 -15.28 -13.16 -4.40
N ALA A 290 -16.50 -12.65 -4.58
CA ALA A 290 -17.65 -13.05 -3.78
C ALA A 290 -17.92 -14.58 -3.81
N VAL A 291 -17.78 -15.21 -4.97
CA VAL A 291 -17.93 -16.66 -5.15
C VAL A 291 -16.82 -17.43 -4.43
N GLU A 292 -15.57 -17.00 -4.59
CA GLU A 292 -14.40 -17.62 -3.96
C GLU A 292 -14.50 -17.54 -2.43
N GLU A 293 -14.79 -16.36 -1.88
CA GLU A 293 -14.88 -16.13 -0.43
C GLU A 293 -16.03 -16.91 0.22
N VAL A 294 -17.21 -16.98 -0.40
CA VAL A 294 -18.33 -17.79 0.13
C VAL A 294 -17.97 -19.28 0.16
N LEU A 295 -17.29 -19.78 -0.87
CA LEU A 295 -16.82 -21.17 -0.90
C LEU A 295 -15.78 -21.41 0.19
N GLU A 296 -14.78 -20.54 0.30
CA GLU A 296 -13.69 -20.67 1.26
C GLU A 296 -14.18 -20.60 2.71
N GLU A 297 -14.98 -19.58 3.04
CA GLU A 297 -15.36 -19.29 4.41
C GLU A 297 -16.60 -20.05 4.89
N THR A 298 -17.38 -20.64 3.98
CA THR A 298 -18.62 -21.36 4.33
C THR A 298 -18.70 -22.79 3.79
N GLY A 299 -17.77 -23.18 2.92
CA GLY A 299 -17.70 -24.54 2.35
C GLY A 299 -18.87 -24.88 1.42
N VAL A 300 -19.55 -23.88 0.85
CA VAL A 300 -20.68 -24.05 -0.08
C VAL A 300 -20.43 -23.22 -1.33
N TYR A 301 -20.51 -23.87 -2.49
CA TYR A 301 -20.42 -23.20 -3.78
C TYR A 301 -21.81 -22.77 -4.27
N PHE A 302 -21.89 -21.56 -4.83
CA PHE A 302 -23.06 -21.06 -5.54
C PHE A 302 -22.68 -20.67 -6.96
N GLU A 303 -23.56 -20.95 -7.91
CA GLU A 303 -23.42 -20.47 -9.28
C GLU A 303 -23.40 -18.93 -9.31
N PRO A 304 -22.52 -18.28 -10.09
CA PRO A 304 -22.41 -16.81 -10.13
C PRO A 304 -23.72 -16.09 -10.44
N SER A 305 -24.64 -16.72 -11.20
CA SER A 305 -25.96 -16.17 -11.53
C SER A 305 -26.91 -16.05 -10.33
N ARG A 306 -26.60 -16.68 -9.19
CA ARG A 306 -27.38 -16.58 -7.95
C ARG A 306 -27.07 -15.31 -7.14
N PHE A 307 -25.96 -14.64 -7.43
CA PHE A 307 -25.52 -13.46 -6.71
C PHE A 307 -26.20 -12.22 -7.28
N THR A 308 -26.95 -11.51 -6.44
CA THR A 308 -27.52 -10.21 -6.79
C THR A 308 -26.59 -9.12 -6.30
N LEU A 309 -26.05 -8.29 -7.20
CA LEU A 309 -25.25 -7.12 -6.83
C LEU A 309 -26.17 -5.98 -6.38
N LEU A 310 -25.93 -5.46 -5.18
CA LEU A 310 -26.68 -4.32 -4.64
C LEU A 310 -25.93 -3.02 -4.90
N GLY A 311 -24.59 -3.05 -4.79
CA GLY A 311 -23.77 -1.89 -5.08
C GLY A 311 -22.44 -1.91 -4.36
N SER A 312 -21.82 -0.73 -4.24
CA SER A 312 -20.52 -0.54 -3.61
C SER A 312 -20.53 0.70 -2.72
N ARG A 313 -20.08 0.56 -1.47
CA ARG A 313 -20.06 1.66 -0.48
C ARG A 313 -18.82 1.60 0.41
N GLN A 314 -18.34 2.77 0.87
CA GLN A 314 -17.28 2.84 1.87
C GLN A 314 -17.78 2.34 3.23
N LEU A 315 -16.96 1.54 3.90
CA LEU A 315 -17.28 0.97 5.22
C LEU A 315 -17.05 1.97 6.36
N ALA A 316 -15.97 2.74 6.30
CA ALA A 316 -15.56 3.69 7.34
C ALA A 316 -14.85 4.90 6.74
N GLY A 317 -15.59 5.83 6.12
CA GLY A 317 -15.04 6.90 5.28
C GLY A 317 -14.08 7.89 5.97
N THR A 318 -14.06 7.97 7.30
CA THR A 318 -13.09 8.79 8.06
C THR A 318 -11.82 8.04 8.43
N PHE A 319 -11.79 6.72 8.22
CA PHE A 319 -10.64 5.87 8.55
C PHE A 319 -10.00 5.26 7.30
N SER A 320 -10.79 4.71 6.38
CA SER A 320 -10.26 4.12 5.16
C SER A 320 -11.12 4.38 3.92
N SER A 321 -10.45 4.56 2.78
CA SER A 321 -11.11 4.88 1.50
C SER A 321 -11.63 3.67 0.71
N HIS A 322 -11.33 2.44 1.13
CA HIS A 322 -11.78 1.23 0.43
C HIS A 322 -13.29 1.00 0.54
N HIS A 323 -13.83 0.29 -0.43
CA HIS A 323 -15.24 -0.06 -0.53
C HIS A 323 -15.48 -1.55 -0.24
N ALA A 324 -16.73 -1.88 0.12
CA ALA A 324 -17.28 -3.21 -0.02
C ALA A 324 -18.24 -3.26 -1.21
N HIS A 325 -18.08 -4.26 -2.07
CA HIS A 325 -19.02 -4.64 -3.12
C HIS A 325 -20.00 -5.66 -2.51
N LEU A 326 -21.26 -5.25 -2.33
CA LEU A 326 -22.25 -6.00 -1.59
C LEU A 326 -23.11 -6.86 -2.52
N PHE A 327 -23.16 -8.14 -2.23
CA PHE A 327 -24.00 -9.13 -2.91
C PHE A 327 -24.99 -9.76 -1.95
N SER A 328 -26.06 -10.33 -2.49
CA SER A 328 -26.99 -11.16 -1.72
C SER A 328 -27.36 -12.45 -2.46
N ILE A 329 -27.66 -13.49 -1.66
CA ILE A 329 -28.25 -14.75 -2.13
C ILE A 329 -29.43 -15.10 -1.22
N HIS A 330 -30.60 -15.26 -1.83
CA HIS A 330 -31.74 -15.86 -1.17
C HIS A 330 -31.57 -17.39 -1.11
N LEU A 331 -31.55 -17.93 0.10
CA LEU A 331 -31.42 -19.37 0.34
C LEU A 331 -32.73 -20.09 0.03
N THR A 332 -32.62 -21.16 -0.75
CA THR A 332 -33.65 -22.19 -0.86
C THR A 332 -33.83 -22.90 0.48
N ASP A 333 -34.92 -23.65 0.64
CA ASP A 333 -35.16 -24.39 1.89
C ASP A 333 -34.06 -25.43 2.15
N CYS A 334 -33.58 -26.11 1.12
CA CYS A 334 -32.48 -27.07 1.23
C CYS A 334 -31.16 -26.41 1.63
N GLU A 335 -30.81 -25.27 1.04
CA GLU A 335 -29.59 -24.51 1.38
C GLU A 335 -29.68 -23.94 2.80
N TYR A 336 -30.86 -23.47 3.22
CA TYR A 336 -31.11 -23.02 4.58
C TYR A 336 -30.90 -24.13 5.61
N GLU A 337 -31.51 -25.31 5.41
CA GLU A 337 -31.32 -26.45 6.31
C GLU A 337 -29.87 -26.95 6.33
N LEU A 338 -29.16 -26.88 5.19
CA LEU A 338 -27.73 -27.17 5.12
C LEU A 338 -26.95 -26.24 6.06
N TYR A 339 -27.12 -24.92 5.94
CA TYR A 339 -26.42 -23.98 6.80
C TYR A 339 -26.78 -24.13 8.27
N LYS A 340 -28.06 -24.37 8.57
CA LYS A 340 -28.53 -24.62 9.94
C LYS A 340 -27.84 -25.85 10.56
N SER A 341 -27.63 -26.90 9.77
CA SER A 341 -26.91 -28.11 10.21
C SER A 341 -25.40 -27.89 10.38
N ARG A 342 -24.84 -26.84 9.77
CA ARG A 342 -23.41 -26.51 9.76
C ARG A 342 -23.02 -25.39 10.72
N VAL A 343 -23.94 -24.84 11.51
CA VAL A 343 -23.60 -23.85 12.54
C VAL A 343 -22.52 -24.41 13.47
N GLY A 344 -21.44 -23.65 13.68
CA GLY A 344 -20.26 -24.07 14.43
C GLY A 344 -19.22 -24.87 13.63
N HIS A 345 -19.51 -25.20 12.36
CA HIS A 345 -18.52 -25.80 11.48
C HIS A 345 -17.42 -24.80 11.15
N VAL A 346 -16.18 -25.30 11.07
CA VAL A 346 -14.98 -24.49 10.81
C VAL A 346 -14.64 -24.62 9.33
N CYS A 347 -14.40 -23.49 8.69
CA CYS A 347 -14.01 -23.37 7.27
C CYS A 347 -12.72 -22.52 7.16
N GLY A 348 -12.32 -22.23 5.91
CA GLY A 348 -11.08 -21.53 5.59
C GLY A 348 -9.86 -22.45 5.43
N ASN A 349 -8.73 -21.85 5.08
CA ASN A 349 -7.45 -22.52 4.86
C ASN A 349 -6.72 -22.88 6.16
N TYR A 350 -7.36 -23.70 7.00
CA TYR A 350 -6.85 -24.07 8.33
C TYR A 350 -5.49 -24.79 8.28
N GLU A 351 -5.28 -25.65 7.28
CA GLU A 351 -4.02 -26.41 7.12
C GLU A 351 -2.81 -25.51 6.85
N GLU A 352 -3.03 -24.33 6.27
CA GLU A 352 -1.99 -23.31 6.03
C GLU A 352 -1.90 -22.29 7.17
N GLY A 353 -2.80 -22.34 8.16
CA GLY A 353 -2.80 -21.49 9.35
C GLY A 353 -3.09 -20.01 9.07
N THR A 354 -3.63 -19.68 7.89
CA THR A 354 -3.84 -18.29 7.45
C THR A 354 -5.22 -17.75 7.77
N GLU A 355 -6.25 -18.58 7.70
CA GLU A 355 -7.65 -18.16 7.80
C GLU A 355 -8.50 -19.26 8.45
N ARG A 356 -9.33 -18.87 9.42
CA ARG A 356 -10.19 -19.80 10.16
C ARG A 356 -11.51 -19.11 10.50
N THR A 357 -12.55 -19.44 9.75
CA THR A 357 -13.90 -18.94 9.98
C THR A 357 -14.77 -20.01 10.64
N VAL A 358 -15.76 -19.58 11.41
CA VAL A 358 -16.79 -20.45 11.99
C VAL A 358 -18.15 -19.98 11.51
N ILE A 359 -18.93 -20.88 10.93
CA ILE A 359 -20.27 -20.56 10.40
C ILE A 359 -21.21 -20.26 11.57
N GLU A 360 -21.89 -19.13 11.50
CA GLU A 360 -22.98 -18.76 12.40
C GLU A 360 -24.26 -18.47 11.61
N MET A 361 -25.41 -18.68 12.25
CA MET A 361 -26.69 -18.27 11.70
C MET A 361 -27.46 -17.55 12.80
N LYS A 362 -27.90 -16.32 12.49
CA LYS A 362 -28.62 -15.46 13.42
C LYS A 362 -29.78 -14.78 12.70
N THR A 363 -30.87 -14.56 13.41
CA THR A 363 -31.93 -13.67 12.97
C THR A 363 -31.44 -12.22 12.97
N LEU A 364 -32.02 -11.36 12.12
CA LEU A 364 -31.77 -9.92 12.20
C LEU A 364 -32.03 -9.38 13.62
N ARG A 365 -33.06 -9.89 14.30
CA ARG A 365 -33.38 -9.54 15.69
C ARG A 365 -32.24 -9.83 16.65
N GLU A 366 -31.64 -11.02 16.58
CA GLU A 366 -30.48 -11.39 17.41
C GLU A 366 -29.29 -10.48 17.10
N ILE A 367 -28.99 -10.23 15.82
CA ILE A 367 -27.88 -9.35 15.41
C ILE A 367 -28.01 -7.96 16.02
N VAL A 368 -29.22 -7.38 15.97
CA VAL A 368 -29.51 -6.05 16.53
C VAL A 368 -29.48 -6.05 18.07
N ASN A 369 -30.10 -7.04 18.70
CA ASN A 369 -30.24 -7.08 20.16
C ASN A 369 -28.92 -7.42 20.86
N GLU A 370 -28.16 -8.37 20.32
CA GLU A 370 -26.89 -8.83 20.88
C GLU A 370 -25.72 -7.94 20.48
N LYS A 371 -25.88 -7.10 19.44
CA LYS A 371 -24.83 -6.22 18.90
C LYS A 371 -23.57 -7.01 18.50
N CYS A 372 -23.76 -8.20 17.92
CA CYS A 372 -22.66 -9.10 17.57
C CYS A 372 -21.89 -8.63 16.32
N ALA A 373 -22.56 -7.93 15.40
CA ALA A 373 -21.95 -7.38 14.19
C ALA A 373 -21.61 -5.88 14.38
N ASP A 374 -20.57 -5.41 13.69
CA ASP A 374 -20.25 -3.99 13.66
C ASP A 374 -21.25 -3.18 12.82
N TYR A 375 -21.17 -1.85 12.89
CA TYR A 375 -22.08 -0.97 12.14
C TYR A 375 -21.94 -1.11 10.63
N ALA A 376 -20.77 -1.49 10.13
CA ALA A 376 -20.55 -1.66 8.70
C ALA A 376 -21.30 -2.91 8.19
N THR A 377 -21.14 -4.03 8.90
CA THR A 377 -21.84 -5.29 8.64
C THR A 377 -23.35 -5.13 8.82
N LEU A 378 -23.80 -4.53 9.93
CA LEU A 378 -25.22 -4.26 10.15
C LEU A 378 -25.79 -3.35 9.05
N GLY A 379 -25.04 -2.32 8.63
CA GLY A 379 -25.42 -1.44 7.53
C GLY A 379 -25.60 -2.19 6.22
N MET A 380 -24.69 -3.11 5.88
CA MET A 380 -24.81 -3.96 4.69
C MET A 380 -26.04 -4.89 4.76
N ILE A 381 -26.30 -5.50 5.93
CA ILE A 381 -27.48 -6.35 6.13
C ILE A 381 -28.77 -5.56 5.92
N LEU A 382 -28.83 -4.34 6.45
CA LEU A 382 -30.02 -3.49 6.31
C LEU A 382 -30.21 -2.98 4.88
N ASP A 383 -29.13 -2.72 4.13
CA ASP A 383 -29.18 -2.36 2.71
C ASP A 383 -29.88 -3.47 1.92
N VAL A 384 -29.49 -4.74 2.14
CA VAL A 384 -30.11 -5.92 1.49
C VAL A 384 -31.58 -6.08 1.85
N ILE A 385 -31.94 -5.84 3.12
CA ILE A 385 -33.31 -6.02 3.61
C ILE A 385 -34.24 -4.90 3.13
N SER A 386 -33.68 -3.73 2.78
CA SER A 386 -34.44 -2.58 2.31
C SER A 386 -34.86 -2.65 0.83
N GLU A 387 -34.23 -3.56 0.07
CA GLU A 387 -34.63 -3.96 -1.30
C GLU A 387 -35.81 -4.97 -1.26
#